data_AF-A0A542S172-F1
#
_entry.id   AF-A0A542S172-F1
#
_cell.length_a   1.000
_cell.length_b   1.000
_cell.length_c   1.000
_cell.angle_alpha   90.00
_cell.angle_beta   90.00
_cell.angle_gamma   90.00
#
_symmetry.space_group_name_H-M   'P 1'
#
loop_
_entity.id
_entity.type
_entity.pdbx_description
1 polymer ?
#
loop_
_entity_poly.entity_id
_entity_poly.type
_entity_poly.pdbx_seq_one_letter_code
_entity_poly.pdbx_strand_id
1 'polypeptide(L)'
;MDDFVDGWERFAGLCGDLSGLVPGWTPWVGADTAPDPSPEPGSAAHQERAADIVILRLWTALVEHRVDDDALDQADALVGVSAALDPGRRALLHLNLAATLQEHLASVDLAAMNRIERHLAAARDLGQLVGLARVAAAALSRLALMAMLRGQVPSALHHAATLRHLSRDAADELGGSWEQRIRPVEQWARHCTNVAMDAALIDDLVTAGDTGRRSAMVCAVTTAVQALAAIDAGEVERTRQLLDRVLDDPFVRTAGPWLTMLVLLDGYLAISSRDERRLQAAVEDLRRMDAEAEARLLEATELVQDREYPRALERLGPVTAAQIPSITLTYPSTCVLQAVVHHRLGDPDAAHRLIAQALADTQRTGVLRPFTIHDPAVIRELLSHLVTDNPATEAWRAEVVAAVDRAMRSPANRTTSIRLPLEQTAVAVEASPLTTRESEVLTLLAQGADQNDLAAKLFVSVTTVKTHLRSIRRKLDVERSRDAVRIAQSAGWIEE
;
A
#
# COMPACT_ATOMS: atom_id res chain seq x y z
N MET A 1 -11.78 43.49 6.49
CA MET A 1 -10.62 43.93 7.28
C MET A 1 -10.81 43.43 8.70
N ASP A 2 -11.95 43.71 9.33
CA ASP A 2 -12.33 43.10 10.61
C ASP A 2 -12.46 41.56 10.53
N ASP A 3 -13.08 41.00 9.47
CA ASP A 3 -13.10 39.53 9.25
C ASP A 3 -11.71 38.91 9.02
N PHE A 4 -10.75 39.71 8.55
CA PHE A 4 -9.38 39.27 8.27
C PHE A 4 -8.53 39.29 9.55
N VAL A 5 -8.72 40.30 10.41
CA VAL A 5 -8.10 40.42 11.73
C VAL A 5 -8.64 39.34 12.67
N ASP A 6 -9.95 39.10 12.69
CA ASP A 6 -10.57 38.03 13.48
C ASP A 6 -10.14 36.62 13.01
N GLY A 7 -10.04 36.41 11.70
CA GLY A 7 -9.48 35.18 11.12
C GLY A 7 -8.00 34.98 11.45
N TRP A 8 -7.24 36.08 11.46
CA TRP A 8 -5.81 36.12 11.78
C TRP A 8 -5.51 35.86 13.26
N GLU A 9 -6.27 36.45 14.19
CA GLU A 9 -6.11 36.22 15.62
C GLU A 9 -6.51 34.80 16.03
N ARG A 10 -7.53 34.22 15.38
CA ARG A 10 -7.87 32.79 15.52
C ARG A 10 -6.78 31.88 14.94
N PHE A 11 -6.19 32.26 13.80
CA PHE A 11 -5.06 31.58 13.17
C PHE A 11 -3.79 31.59 14.04
N ALA A 12 -3.43 32.75 14.62
CA ALA A 12 -2.32 32.90 15.55
C ALA A 12 -2.52 32.20 16.90
N GLY A 13 -3.75 32.20 17.42
CA GLY A 13 -4.11 31.51 18.66
C GLY A 13 -4.08 29.98 18.57
N LEU A 14 -4.38 29.40 17.40
CA LEU A 14 -4.43 27.96 17.18
C LEU A 14 -3.09 27.34 16.71
N CYS A 15 -2.25 28.10 16.01
CA CYS A 15 -0.96 27.64 15.52
C CYS A 15 0.20 27.79 16.52
N GLY A 16 -0.01 28.50 17.62
CA GLY A 16 1.08 29.20 18.28
C GLY A 16 1.59 30.34 17.39
N ASP A 17 2.18 31.35 18.00
CA ASP A 17 2.60 32.58 17.34
C ASP A 17 3.32 32.33 15.99
N LEU A 18 2.63 32.62 14.87
CA LEU A 18 3.19 32.42 13.54
C LEU A 18 4.28 33.44 13.20
N SER A 19 4.44 34.50 14.00
CA SER A 19 5.62 35.37 13.89
C SER A 19 6.92 34.60 14.16
N GLY A 20 6.83 33.43 14.83
CA GLY A 20 7.92 32.47 14.99
C GLY A 20 8.02 31.40 13.88
N LEU A 21 7.05 31.31 12.96
CA LEU A 21 7.02 30.30 11.87
C LEU A 21 7.79 30.74 10.62
N VAL A 22 8.01 32.05 10.44
CA VAL A 22 8.80 32.64 9.36
C VAL A 22 9.60 33.80 9.96
N PRO A 23 10.93 33.68 10.13
CA PRO A 23 11.75 34.74 10.68
C PRO A 23 11.60 36.04 9.85
N GLY A 24 11.09 37.10 10.47
CA GLY A 24 10.89 38.40 9.80
C GLY A 24 9.58 38.57 9.04
N TRP A 25 8.67 37.59 9.09
CA TRP A 25 7.32 37.75 8.54
C TRP A 25 6.49 38.64 9.46
N THR A 26 6.26 39.86 8.97
CA THR A 26 5.21 40.72 9.51
C THR A 26 3.98 40.50 8.65
N PRO A 27 2.89 39.96 9.21
CA PRO A 27 1.59 40.04 8.57
C PRO A 27 1.33 41.52 8.32
N TRP A 28 0.67 41.87 7.23
CA TRP A 28 0.23 43.25 6.99
C TRP A 28 -0.88 43.71 7.98
N VAL A 29 -1.00 43.01 9.12
CA VAL A 29 -1.86 43.29 10.26
C VAL A 29 -0.94 43.61 11.43
N GLY A 30 -0.47 44.85 11.51
CA GLY A 30 0.40 45.25 12.62
C GLY A 30 1.39 46.39 12.38
N ALA A 31 1.41 47.01 11.20
CA ALA A 31 2.06 48.32 11.08
C ALA A 31 1.08 49.37 11.59
N ASP A 32 1.31 49.90 12.79
CA ASP A 32 0.63 51.07 13.40
C ASP A 32 0.83 52.38 12.60
N THR A 33 1.14 52.28 11.31
CA THR A 33 1.27 53.39 10.38
C THR A 33 0.07 53.35 9.44
N ALA A 34 -0.64 54.49 9.39
CA ALA A 34 -1.77 54.85 8.53
C ALA A 34 -2.05 53.94 7.31
N PRO A 35 -3.32 53.76 6.89
CA PRO A 35 -3.66 52.89 5.77
C PRO A 35 -2.86 53.29 4.53
N ASP A 36 -1.85 52.50 4.19
CA ASP A 36 -1.13 52.59 2.93
C ASP A 36 -2.20 52.47 1.82
N PRO A 37 -2.21 53.33 0.78
CA PRO A 37 -3.09 53.15 -0.37
C PRO A 37 -3.06 51.69 -0.82
N SER A 38 -4.24 51.13 -1.09
CA SER A 38 -4.35 49.76 -1.60
C SER A 38 -3.36 49.60 -2.75
N PRO A 39 -2.42 48.62 -2.68
CA PRO A 39 -1.35 48.51 -3.65
C PRO A 39 -1.94 48.39 -5.05
N GLU A 40 -1.30 49.04 -6.03
CA GLU A 40 -1.81 49.07 -7.41
C GLU A 40 -2.14 47.65 -7.89
N PRO A 41 -3.33 47.44 -8.49
CA PRO A 41 -3.72 46.13 -9.02
C PRO A 41 -2.64 45.57 -9.94
N GLY A 42 -2.14 44.37 -9.62
CA GLY A 42 -1.08 43.70 -10.38
C GLY A 42 0.36 44.03 -9.96
N SER A 43 0.57 44.91 -8.99
CA SER A 43 1.89 45.12 -8.36
C SER A 43 2.32 43.92 -7.50
N ALA A 44 3.63 43.79 -7.23
CA ALA A 44 4.14 42.73 -6.35
C ALA A 44 3.51 42.79 -4.94
N ALA A 45 3.37 43.98 -4.36
CA ALA A 45 2.71 44.17 -3.06
C ALA A 45 1.22 43.76 -3.08
N HIS A 46 0.52 44.00 -4.20
CA HIS A 46 -0.85 43.53 -4.38
C HIS A 46 -0.93 42.00 -4.44
N GLN A 47 0.01 41.37 -5.14
CA GLN A 47 0.09 39.90 -5.25
C GLN A 47 0.46 39.24 -3.91
N GLU A 48 1.38 39.82 -3.15
CA GLU A 48 1.72 39.34 -1.80
C GLU A 48 0.51 39.41 -0.86
N ARG A 49 -0.23 40.52 -0.89
CA ARG A 49 -1.46 40.67 -0.09
C ARG A 49 -2.52 39.66 -0.49
N ALA A 50 -2.69 39.42 -1.80
CA ALA A 50 -3.60 38.40 -2.29
C ALA A 50 -3.17 37.00 -1.81
N ALA A 51 -1.88 36.69 -1.85
CA ALA A 51 -1.35 35.42 -1.35
C ALA A 51 -1.60 35.23 0.16
N ASP A 52 -1.36 36.25 0.98
CA ASP A 52 -1.62 36.18 2.43
C ASP A 52 -3.12 35.89 2.72
N ILE A 53 -4.03 36.53 2.00
CA ILE A 53 -5.48 36.28 2.11
C ILE A 53 -5.83 34.85 1.70
N VAL A 54 -5.32 34.39 0.57
CA VAL A 54 -5.63 33.05 0.05
C VAL A 54 -5.09 31.96 0.97
N ILE A 55 -3.87 32.13 1.51
CA ILE A 55 -3.29 31.20 2.49
C ILE A 55 -4.20 31.04 3.71
N LEU A 56 -4.71 32.14 4.26
CA LEU A 56 -5.61 32.12 5.41
C LEU A 56 -6.95 31.46 5.11
N ARG A 57 -7.52 31.73 3.93
CA ARG A 57 -8.76 31.08 3.49
C ARG A 57 -8.60 29.57 3.37
N LEU A 58 -7.53 29.11 2.70
CA LEU A 58 -7.23 27.68 2.57
C LEU A 58 -7.00 27.01 3.93
N TRP A 59 -6.27 27.67 4.83
CA TRP A 59 -6.05 27.15 6.17
C TRP A 59 -7.36 27.08 6.99
N THR A 60 -8.18 28.12 6.91
CA THR A 60 -9.48 28.15 7.59
C THR A 60 -10.37 27.03 7.05
N ALA A 61 -10.41 26.84 5.73
CA ALA A 61 -11.12 25.75 5.09
C ALA A 61 -10.64 24.37 5.58
N LEU A 62 -9.32 24.19 5.75
CA LEU A 62 -8.71 22.97 6.28
C LEU A 62 -9.14 22.68 7.72
N VAL A 63 -9.14 23.69 8.59
CA VAL A 63 -9.52 23.58 10.01
C VAL A 63 -11.03 23.37 10.18
N GLU A 64 -11.83 24.02 9.34
CA GLU A 64 -13.29 23.91 9.36
C GLU A 64 -13.80 22.69 8.56
N HIS A 65 -12.90 21.89 7.98
CA HIS A 65 -13.20 20.72 7.17
C HIS A 65 -14.20 21.01 6.03
N ARG A 66 -13.96 22.12 5.32
CA ARG A 66 -14.77 22.55 4.16
C ARG A 66 -13.91 22.85 2.94
N VAL A 67 -14.55 22.89 1.79
CA VAL A 67 -13.93 23.34 0.53
C VAL A 67 -14.19 24.83 0.34
N ASP A 68 -13.17 25.56 -0.09
CA ASP A 68 -13.27 26.93 -0.61
C ASP A 68 -12.71 26.95 -2.03
N ASP A 69 -13.58 26.64 -3.02
CA ASP A 69 -13.19 26.51 -4.44
C ASP A 69 -12.60 27.81 -4.98
N ASP A 70 -13.16 28.96 -4.60
CA ASP A 70 -12.62 30.27 -4.97
C ASP A 70 -11.19 30.47 -4.44
N ALA A 71 -10.90 30.03 -3.23
CA ALA A 71 -9.54 30.11 -2.68
C ALA A 71 -8.57 29.15 -3.39
N LEU A 72 -9.04 27.96 -3.82
CA LEU A 72 -8.24 27.02 -4.60
C LEU A 72 -7.87 27.60 -5.97
N ASP A 73 -8.84 28.16 -6.69
CA ASP A 73 -8.62 28.79 -8.00
C ASP A 73 -7.69 30.01 -7.90
N GLN A 74 -7.87 30.83 -6.87
CA GLN A 74 -6.98 31.96 -6.59
C GLN A 74 -5.56 31.51 -6.25
N ALA A 75 -5.41 30.42 -5.49
CA ALA A 75 -4.10 29.86 -5.16
C ALA A 75 -3.37 29.34 -6.39
N ASP A 76 -4.05 28.63 -7.28
CA ASP A 76 -3.49 28.17 -8.56
C ASP A 76 -3.00 29.34 -9.42
N ALA A 77 -3.83 30.38 -9.53
CA ALA A 77 -3.48 31.57 -10.29
C ALA A 77 -2.22 32.24 -9.72
N LEU A 78 -2.13 32.39 -8.39
CA LEU A 78 -0.98 32.99 -7.72
C LEU A 78 0.30 32.15 -7.83
N VAL A 79 0.18 30.81 -7.76
CA VAL A 79 1.31 29.90 -8.05
C VAL A 79 1.80 30.05 -9.49
N GLY A 80 0.89 30.24 -10.45
CA GLY A 80 1.22 30.46 -11.86
C GLY A 80 2.05 31.73 -12.12
N VAL A 81 1.89 32.77 -11.29
CA VAL A 81 2.59 34.07 -11.39
C VAL A 81 3.74 34.19 -10.38
N SER A 82 4.22 33.05 -9.84
CA SER A 82 5.10 32.97 -8.66
C SER A 82 6.46 33.70 -8.70
N ALA A 83 6.90 34.25 -9.83
CA ALA A 83 8.16 35.00 -9.90
C ALA A 83 8.14 36.31 -9.08
N ALA A 84 6.95 36.83 -8.76
CA ALA A 84 6.77 38.10 -8.05
C ALA A 84 6.52 37.96 -6.53
N LEU A 85 6.32 36.73 -6.04
CA LEU A 85 6.11 36.45 -4.62
C LEU A 85 7.44 36.09 -3.94
N ASP A 86 7.62 36.53 -2.69
CA ASP A 86 8.75 36.07 -1.89
C ASP A 86 8.73 34.53 -1.71
N PRO A 87 9.89 33.87 -1.60
CA PRO A 87 9.94 32.41 -1.56
C PRO A 87 9.24 31.79 -0.33
N GLY A 88 9.12 32.52 0.78
CA GLY A 88 8.43 32.05 1.99
C GLY A 88 6.92 31.96 1.80
N ARG A 89 6.30 33.02 1.26
CA ARG A 89 4.87 33.01 0.88
C ARG A 89 4.57 31.97 -0.18
N ARG A 90 5.46 31.79 -1.16
CA ARG A 90 5.33 30.72 -2.16
C ARG A 90 5.33 29.34 -1.51
N ALA A 91 6.22 29.10 -0.55
CA ALA A 91 6.29 27.82 0.16
C ALA A 91 4.98 27.53 0.92
N LEU A 92 4.46 28.53 1.64
CA LEU A 92 3.20 28.43 2.38
C LEU A 92 1.99 28.25 1.45
N LEU A 93 1.94 28.98 0.34
CA LEU A 93 0.86 28.86 -0.65
C LEU A 93 0.84 27.44 -1.24
N HIS A 94 2.00 26.94 -1.67
CA HIS A 94 2.12 25.57 -2.17
C HIS A 94 1.70 24.52 -1.13
N LEU A 95 2.12 24.67 0.13
CA LEU A 95 1.77 23.74 1.20
C LEU A 95 0.26 23.74 1.48
N ASN A 96 -0.36 24.91 1.65
CA ASN A 96 -1.78 25.00 1.98
C ASN A 96 -2.67 24.56 0.82
N LEU A 97 -2.31 24.91 -0.42
CA LEU A 97 -3.00 24.41 -1.62
C LEU A 97 -2.94 22.89 -1.67
N ALA A 98 -1.74 22.30 -1.56
CA ALA A 98 -1.58 20.86 -1.59
C ALA A 98 -2.30 20.14 -0.44
N ALA A 99 -2.26 20.73 0.76
CA ALA A 99 -2.93 20.16 1.92
C ALA A 99 -4.46 20.13 1.72
N THR A 100 -5.03 21.24 1.25
CA THR A 100 -6.47 21.35 0.98
C THR A 100 -6.90 20.39 -0.12
N LEU A 101 -6.15 20.30 -1.23
CA LEU A 101 -6.40 19.33 -2.30
C LEU A 101 -6.33 17.88 -1.81
N GLN A 102 -5.40 17.57 -0.91
CA GLN A 102 -5.22 16.21 -0.41
C GLN A 102 -6.30 15.78 0.60
N GLU A 103 -6.78 16.66 1.48
CA GLU A 103 -7.91 16.30 2.37
C GLU A 103 -9.23 16.13 1.60
N HIS A 104 -9.37 16.79 0.45
CA HIS A 104 -10.56 16.68 -0.41
C HIS A 104 -10.36 15.73 -1.59
N LEU A 105 -9.30 14.92 -1.57
CA LEU A 105 -9.08 13.90 -2.57
C LEU A 105 -10.16 12.82 -2.39
N ALA A 106 -11.17 12.80 -3.26
CA ALA A 106 -12.30 11.90 -3.13
C ALA A 106 -11.95 10.45 -3.49
N SER A 107 -11.10 10.25 -4.50
CA SER A 107 -10.71 8.94 -5.02
C SER A 107 -9.25 8.93 -5.49
N VAL A 108 -8.76 7.76 -5.91
CA VAL A 108 -7.38 7.59 -6.40
C VAL A 108 -7.26 8.11 -7.84
N ASP A 109 -7.35 9.44 -8.04
CA ASP A 109 -7.13 10.07 -9.34
C ASP A 109 -5.66 10.45 -9.55
N LEU A 110 -5.03 9.84 -10.57
CA LEU A 110 -3.61 10.04 -10.85
C LEU A 110 -3.26 11.51 -11.16
N ALA A 111 -4.15 12.25 -11.83
CA ALA A 111 -3.90 13.65 -12.17
C ALA A 111 -3.89 14.54 -10.93
N ALA A 112 -4.89 14.39 -10.05
CA ALA A 112 -4.98 15.06 -8.76
C ALA A 112 -3.80 14.72 -7.85
N MET A 113 -3.45 13.43 -7.73
CA MET A 113 -2.30 12.99 -6.93
C MET A 113 -0.98 13.58 -7.43
N ASN A 114 -0.74 13.57 -8.75
CA ASN A 114 0.45 14.18 -9.35
C ASN A 114 0.48 15.70 -9.11
N ARG A 115 -0.68 16.36 -9.11
CA ARG A 115 -0.79 17.80 -8.81
C ARG A 115 -0.43 18.09 -7.36
N ILE A 116 -0.97 17.33 -6.41
CA ILE A 116 -0.65 17.43 -4.98
C ILE A 116 0.85 17.25 -4.76
N GLU A 117 1.45 16.19 -5.31
CA GLU A 117 2.88 15.90 -5.17
C GLU A 117 3.77 17.02 -5.69
N ARG A 118 3.44 17.63 -6.85
CA ARG A 118 4.19 18.77 -7.39
C ARG A 118 4.21 19.96 -6.43
N HIS A 119 3.06 20.30 -5.86
CA HIS A 119 2.98 21.41 -4.91
C HIS A 119 3.68 21.08 -3.59
N LEU A 120 3.56 19.86 -3.08
CA LEU A 120 4.30 19.44 -1.87
C LEU A 120 5.82 19.45 -2.10
N ALA A 121 6.29 19.00 -3.27
CA ALA A 121 7.72 19.06 -3.61
C ALA A 121 8.22 20.51 -3.68
N ALA A 122 7.46 21.41 -4.30
CA ALA A 122 7.78 22.83 -4.34
C ALA A 122 7.80 23.47 -2.94
N ALA A 123 6.83 23.15 -2.09
CA ALA A 123 6.78 23.61 -0.70
C ALA A 123 7.99 23.12 0.12
N ARG A 124 8.38 21.85 -0.05
CA ARG A 124 9.59 21.27 0.57
C ARG A 124 10.84 22.04 0.14
N ASP A 125 11.04 22.18 -1.17
CA ASP A 125 12.27 22.75 -1.73
C ASP A 125 12.41 24.24 -1.36
N LEU A 126 11.32 25.00 -1.46
CA LEU A 126 11.30 26.41 -1.03
C LEU A 126 11.47 26.55 0.48
N GLY A 127 10.78 25.72 1.27
CA GLY A 127 10.90 25.73 2.73
C GLY A 127 12.33 25.45 3.19
N GLN A 128 13.01 24.49 2.56
CA GLN A 128 14.44 24.23 2.83
C GLN A 128 15.33 25.40 2.39
N LEU A 129 15.06 25.99 1.23
CA LEU A 129 15.84 27.11 0.68
C LEU A 129 15.83 28.34 1.60
N VAL A 130 14.67 28.66 2.19
CA VAL A 130 14.51 29.85 3.06
C VAL A 130 14.52 29.54 4.56
N GLY A 131 14.84 28.30 4.96
CA GLY A 131 14.97 27.94 6.37
C GLY A 131 13.66 27.85 7.14
N LEU A 132 12.55 27.49 6.48
CA LEU A 132 11.24 27.25 7.10
C LEU A 132 11.08 25.75 7.41
N ALA A 133 11.69 25.29 8.50
CA ALA A 133 11.75 23.86 8.82
C ALA A 133 10.35 23.25 8.99
N ARG A 134 9.40 23.99 9.58
CA ARG A 134 7.99 23.53 9.75
C ARG A 134 7.27 23.31 8.42
N VAL A 135 7.51 24.16 7.42
CA VAL A 135 6.92 24.01 6.08
C VAL A 135 7.51 22.80 5.37
N ALA A 136 8.84 22.66 5.38
CA ALA A 136 9.52 21.51 4.81
C ALA A 136 9.12 20.20 5.48
N ALA A 137 8.99 20.20 6.81
CA ALA A 137 8.56 19.04 7.59
C ALA A 137 7.12 18.62 7.25
N ALA A 138 6.19 19.58 7.17
CA ALA A 138 4.80 19.34 6.77
C ALA A 138 4.72 18.75 5.36
N ALA A 139 5.46 19.32 4.42
CA ALA A 139 5.50 18.84 3.03
C ALA A 139 6.06 17.40 2.94
N LEU A 140 7.17 17.11 3.63
CA LEU A 140 7.77 15.76 3.67
C LEU A 140 6.82 14.72 4.27
N SER A 141 6.12 15.05 5.36
CA SER A 141 5.14 14.16 5.98
C SER A 141 4.01 13.81 5.01
N ARG A 142 3.48 14.80 4.27
CA ARG A 142 2.40 14.59 3.30
C ARG A 142 2.88 13.85 2.05
N LEU A 143 4.11 14.12 1.58
CA LEU A 143 4.75 13.35 0.49
C LEU A 143 4.92 11.88 0.86
N ALA A 144 5.30 11.59 2.10
CA ALA A 144 5.42 10.21 2.58
C ALA A 144 4.07 9.48 2.53
N LEU A 145 2.99 10.13 2.98
CA LEU A 145 1.62 9.62 2.89
C LEU A 145 1.15 9.40 1.44
N MET A 146 1.46 10.33 0.53
CA MET A 146 1.16 10.17 -0.90
C MET A 146 1.91 8.98 -1.51
N ALA A 147 3.20 8.86 -1.23
CA ALA A 147 4.02 7.75 -1.68
C ALA A 147 3.49 6.40 -1.13
N MET A 148 3.00 6.37 0.11
CA MET A 148 2.34 5.19 0.69
C MET A 148 1.10 4.76 -0.07
N LEU A 149 0.20 5.69 -0.44
CA LEU A 149 -1.03 5.43 -1.21
C LEU A 149 -0.76 4.91 -2.63
N ARG A 150 0.42 5.21 -3.16
CA ARG A 150 0.87 4.77 -4.50
C ARG A 150 1.70 3.49 -4.48
N GLY A 151 1.95 2.94 -3.29
CA GLY A 151 2.85 1.81 -3.13
C GLY A 151 4.32 2.12 -3.38
N GLN A 152 4.72 3.39 -3.44
CA GLN A 152 6.12 3.77 -3.63
C GLN A 152 6.87 3.69 -2.29
N VAL A 153 7.02 2.46 -1.75
CA VAL A 153 7.61 2.22 -0.43
C VAL A 153 9.01 2.85 -0.27
N PRO A 154 9.94 2.76 -1.25
CA PRO A 154 11.24 3.42 -1.15
C PRO A 154 11.14 4.94 -1.03
N SER A 155 10.25 5.58 -1.80
CA SER A 155 10.02 7.03 -1.74
C SER A 155 9.42 7.46 -0.40
N ALA A 156 8.45 6.69 0.10
CA ALA A 156 7.82 6.95 1.40
C ALA A 156 8.85 6.90 2.54
N LEU A 157 9.70 5.87 2.55
CA LEU A 157 10.80 5.74 3.51
C LEU A 157 11.86 6.83 3.36
N HIS A 158 12.17 7.23 2.12
CA HIS A 158 13.09 8.33 1.86
C HIS A 158 12.57 9.64 2.47
N HIS A 159 11.31 10.01 2.21
CA HIS A 159 10.69 11.21 2.80
C HIS A 159 10.64 11.15 4.33
N ALA A 160 10.31 10.00 4.90
CA ALA A 160 10.34 9.77 6.34
C ALA A 160 11.75 9.94 6.94
N ALA A 161 12.79 9.42 6.27
CA ALA A 161 14.17 9.59 6.70
C ALA A 161 14.62 11.05 6.64
N THR A 162 14.31 11.77 5.55
CA THR A 162 14.60 13.21 5.43
C THR A 162 13.90 14.01 6.52
N LEU A 163 12.63 13.71 6.80
CA LEU A 163 11.87 14.36 7.88
C LEU A 163 12.50 14.10 9.26
N ARG A 164 12.99 12.88 9.51
CA ARG A 164 13.70 12.54 10.75
C ARG A 164 15.00 13.35 10.90
N HIS A 165 15.79 13.48 9.84
CA HIS A 165 17.00 14.30 9.86
C HIS A 165 16.66 15.76 10.16
N LEU A 166 15.68 16.32 9.44
CA LEU A 166 15.21 17.69 9.66
C LEU A 166 14.69 17.91 11.09
N SER A 167 13.97 16.94 11.66
CA SER A 167 13.44 17.00 13.04
C SER A 167 14.55 16.99 14.10
N ARG A 168 15.71 16.40 13.81
CA ARG A 168 16.89 16.44 14.70
C ARG A 168 17.63 17.76 14.56
N ASP A 169 17.81 18.24 13.34
CA ASP A 169 18.58 19.46 13.05
C ASP A 169 17.84 20.73 13.52
N ALA A 170 16.50 20.74 13.43
CA ALA A 170 15.64 21.84 13.85
C ALA A 170 14.76 21.45 15.06
N ALA A 171 15.31 20.72 16.02
CA ALA A 171 14.57 20.20 17.19
C ALA A 171 13.89 21.31 18.00
N ASP A 172 14.57 22.45 18.18
CA ASP A 172 14.05 23.61 18.92
C ASP A 172 12.86 24.29 18.22
N GLU A 173 12.78 24.20 16.88
CA GLU A 173 11.71 24.81 16.07
C GLU A 173 10.51 23.87 15.85
N LEU A 174 10.78 22.58 15.67
CA LEU A 174 9.80 21.57 15.29
C LEU A 174 9.13 20.86 16.47
N GLY A 175 9.85 20.72 17.59
CA GLY A 175 9.43 19.91 18.74
C GLY A 175 9.28 18.42 18.42
N GLY A 176 8.87 17.62 19.42
CA GLY A 176 8.83 16.15 19.32
C GLY A 176 7.65 15.54 18.54
N SER A 177 6.67 16.34 18.12
CA SER A 177 5.43 15.83 17.52
C SER A 177 5.59 15.19 16.13
N TRP A 178 6.70 15.47 15.43
CA TRP A 178 6.94 14.99 14.07
C TRP A 178 7.34 13.51 14.01
N GLU A 179 7.96 12.98 15.06
CA GLU A 179 8.26 11.55 15.15
C GLU A 179 6.97 10.71 15.11
N GLN A 180 5.89 11.19 15.73
CA GLN A 180 4.59 10.52 15.70
C GLN A 180 3.99 10.49 14.29
N ARG A 181 4.28 11.48 13.44
CA ARG A 181 3.81 11.52 12.04
C ARG A 181 4.61 10.61 11.11
N ILE A 182 5.85 10.28 11.47
CA ILE A 182 6.70 9.36 10.71
C ILE A 182 6.30 7.90 10.96
N ARG A 183 5.98 7.55 12.22
CA ARG A 183 5.75 6.17 12.65
C ARG A 183 4.76 5.39 11.77
N PRO A 184 3.56 5.92 11.43
CA PRO A 184 2.62 5.18 10.57
C PRO A 184 3.19 4.82 9.20
N VAL A 185 4.02 5.69 8.61
CA VAL A 185 4.68 5.45 7.31
C VAL A 185 5.62 4.26 7.40
N GLU A 186 6.44 4.21 8.44
CA GLU A 186 7.43 3.15 8.62
C GLU A 186 6.76 1.80 8.94
N GLN A 187 5.70 1.83 9.74
CA GLN A 187 4.93 0.62 10.04
C GLN A 187 4.19 0.11 8.81
N TRP A 188 3.60 1.00 8.00
CA TRP A 188 3.04 0.64 6.70
C TRP A 188 4.09 0.04 5.75
N ALA A 189 5.27 0.65 5.65
CA ALA A 189 6.35 0.13 4.81
C ALA A 189 6.79 -1.27 5.25
N ARG A 190 6.87 -1.52 6.56
CA ARG A 190 7.12 -2.87 7.11
C ARG A 190 6.03 -3.85 6.68
N HIS A 191 4.76 -3.46 6.82
CA HIS A 191 3.63 -4.28 6.38
C HIS A 191 3.71 -4.62 4.87
N CYS A 192 3.90 -3.62 4.00
CA CYS A 192 4.03 -3.82 2.55
C CYS A 192 5.20 -4.75 2.17
N THR A 193 6.31 -4.69 2.91
CA THR A 193 7.52 -5.50 2.68
C THR A 193 7.51 -6.83 3.43
N ASN A 194 6.37 -7.23 4.00
CA ASN A 194 6.20 -8.47 4.76
C ASN A 194 7.23 -8.61 5.91
N VAL A 195 7.51 -7.47 6.56
CA VAL A 195 8.30 -7.35 7.79
C VAL A 195 7.33 -7.12 8.94
N ALA A 196 7.53 -7.82 10.06
CA ALA A 196 6.69 -7.63 11.24
C ALA A 196 6.71 -6.16 11.69
N MET A 197 5.52 -5.63 11.95
CA MET A 197 5.34 -4.30 12.50
C MET A 197 5.77 -4.30 13.97
N ASP A 198 6.19 -3.14 14.47
CA ASP A 198 6.63 -2.99 15.87
C ASP A 198 5.43 -2.67 16.77
N ALA A 199 4.97 -3.68 17.51
CA ALA A 199 3.78 -3.58 18.36
C ALA A 199 3.89 -2.46 19.41
N ALA A 200 5.07 -2.24 20.00
CA ALA A 200 5.26 -1.19 21.00
C ALA A 200 5.09 0.20 20.37
N LEU A 201 5.66 0.40 19.18
CA LEU A 201 5.51 1.67 18.45
C LEU A 201 4.08 1.90 17.96
N ILE A 202 3.31 0.85 17.69
CA ILE A 202 1.90 0.93 17.24
C ILE A 202 0.96 1.22 18.40
N ASP A 203 1.20 0.63 19.58
CA ASP A 203 0.43 0.91 20.79
C ASP A 203 0.65 2.36 21.24
N ASP A 204 1.86 2.89 21.06
CA ASP A 204 2.16 4.31 21.27
C ASP A 204 1.42 5.25 20.29
N LEU A 205 0.88 4.74 19.16
CA LEU A 205 0.08 5.56 18.24
C LEU A 205 -1.32 5.86 18.79
N VAL A 206 -1.74 5.22 19.90
CA VAL A 206 -3.08 5.36 20.46
C VAL A 206 -3.32 6.80 20.94
N THR A 207 -4.21 7.49 20.22
CA THR A 207 -4.78 8.81 20.52
C THR A 207 -3.77 9.78 21.13
N ALA A 208 -2.89 10.30 20.28
CA ALA A 208 -2.33 11.62 20.54
C ALA A 208 -3.52 12.58 20.74
N GLY A 209 -3.80 12.86 22.03
CA GLY A 209 -4.90 13.70 22.46
C GLY A 209 -4.84 15.04 21.74
N ASP A 210 -6.01 15.51 21.33
CA ASP A 210 -6.26 16.80 20.68
C ASP A 210 -5.63 17.03 19.28
N THR A 211 -4.66 16.22 18.85
CA THR A 211 -4.11 16.26 17.47
C THR A 211 -4.88 15.36 16.51
N GLY A 212 -5.48 14.26 17.00
CA GLY A 212 -6.26 13.30 16.19
C GLY A 212 -7.57 13.85 15.59
N ARG A 213 -8.16 14.91 16.17
CA ARG A 213 -9.31 15.62 15.59
C ARG A 213 -8.94 16.71 14.59
N ARG A 214 -7.65 16.89 14.25
CA ARG A 214 -7.19 17.96 13.34
C ARG A 214 -7.06 17.52 11.88
N SER A 215 -7.05 16.21 11.59
CA SER A 215 -7.03 15.67 10.22
C SER A 215 -7.65 14.28 10.17
N ALA A 216 -8.69 14.13 9.34
CA ALA A 216 -9.37 12.87 9.10
C ALA A 216 -8.40 11.82 8.52
N MET A 217 -7.52 12.25 7.62
CA MET A 217 -6.45 11.44 7.05
C MET A 217 -5.55 10.84 8.13
N VAL A 218 -5.05 11.64 9.09
CA VAL A 218 -4.13 11.14 10.14
C VAL A 218 -4.84 10.12 11.04
N CYS A 219 -6.12 10.36 11.36
CA CYS A 219 -6.94 9.41 12.10
C CYS A 219 -7.10 8.09 11.34
N ALA A 220 -7.42 8.16 10.04
CA ALA A 220 -7.61 6.99 9.19
C ALA A 220 -6.31 6.18 9.01
N VAL A 221 -5.18 6.84 8.70
CA VAL A 221 -3.87 6.19 8.54
C VAL A 221 -3.45 5.47 9.80
N THR A 222 -3.56 6.14 10.96
CA THR A 222 -3.18 5.56 12.25
C THR A 222 -4.03 4.34 12.57
N THR A 223 -5.35 4.44 12.36
CA THR A 223 -6.28 3.34 12.63
C THR A 223 -6.03 2.16 11.68
N ALA A 224 -5.73 2.42 10.41
CA ALA A 224 -5.43 1.38 9.45
C ALA A 224 -4.12 0.65 9.78
N VAL A 225 -3.08 1.36 10.19
CA VAL A 225 -1.81 0.75 10.66
C VAL A 225 -2.03 -0.10 11.91
N GLN A 226 -2.85 0.37 12.86
CA GLN A 226 -3.21 -0.41 14.05
C GLN A 226 -4.04 -1.65 13.70
N ALA A 227 -5.01 -1.52 12.80
CA ALA A 227 -5.83 -2.63 12.34
C ALA A 227 -4.98 -3.68 11.61
N LEU A 228 -4.08 -3.25 10.72
CA LEU A 228 -3.15 -4.16 10.02
C LEU A 228 -2.24 -4.91 10.99
N ALA A 229 -1.72 -4.23 12.01
CA ALA A 229 -0.91 -4.88 13.04
C ALA A 229 -1.70 -5.91 13.84
N ALA A 230 -2.93 -5.56 14.24
CA ALA A 230 -3.84 -6.48 14.93
C ALA A 230 -4.19 -7.70 14.05
N ILE A 231 -4.40 -7.49 12.75
CA ILE A 231 -4.59 -8.56 11.76
C ILE A 231 -3.37 -9.47 11.70
N ASP A 232 -2.16 -8.92 11.56
CA ASP A 232 -0.91 -9.69 11.51
C ASP A 232 -0.68 -10.48 12.81
N ALA A 233 -1.18 -9.99 13.95
CA ALA A 233 -1.17 -10.67 15.23
C ALA A 233 -2.32 -11.70 15.42
N GLY A 234 -3.31 -11.74 14.52
CA GLY A 234 -4.50 -12.58 14.64
C GLY A 234 -5.54 -12.06 15.65
N GLU A 235 -5.46 -10.79 16.05
CA GLU A 235 -6.35 -10.13 17.01
C GLU A 235 -7.62 -9.60 16.32
N VAL A 236 -8.48 -10.52 15.88
CA VAL A 236 -9.72 -10.23 15.13
C VAL A 236 -10.63 -9.26 15.86
N GLU A 237 -10.84 -9.48 17.17
CA GLU A 237 -11.73 -8.64 17.98
C GLU A 237 -11.18 -7.22 18.17
N ARG A 238 -9.85 -7.09 18.37
CA ARG A 238 -9.20 -5.78 18.44
C ARG A 238 -9.32 -5.03 17.13
N THR A 239 -9.15 -5.73 16.01
CA THR A 239 -9.32 -5.17 14.66
C THR A 239 -10.74 -4.63 14.49
N ARG A 240 -11.76 -5.41 14.86
CA ARG A 240 -13.16 -5.00 14.83
C ARG A 240 -13.42 -3.73 15.65
N GLN A 241 -12.94 -3.71 16.90
CA GLN A 241 -13.10 -2.56 17.80
C GLN A 241 -12.38 -1.30 17.31
N LEU A 242 -11.28 -1.44 16.57
CA LEU A 242 -10.60 -0.31 15.93
C LEU A 242 -11.47 0.26 14.79
N LEU A 243 -11.99 -0.61 13.93
CA LEU A 243 -12.77 -0.20 12.76
C LEU A 243 -14.15 0.36 13.13
N ASP A 244 -14.89 -0.29 14.04
CA ASP A 244 -16.21 0.18 14.52
C ASP A 244 -16.14 1.58 15.13
N ARG A 245 -15.03 1.92 15.79
CA ARG A 245 -14.84 3.25 16.40
C ARG A 245 -14.73 4.39 15.38
N VAL A 246 -14.26 4.10 14.16
CA VAL A 246 -13.91 5.15 13.18
C VAL A 246 -14.81 5.17 11.96
N LEU A 247 -15.35 4.03 11.53
CA LEU A 247 -16.18 3.96 10.32
C LEU A 247 -17.53 4.66 10.49
N ASP A 248 -18.02 4.79 11.71
CA ASP A 248 -19.25 5.53 12.02
C ASP A 248 -19.02 7.03 12.28
N ASP A 249 -17.75 7.47 12.37
CA ASP A 249 -17.42 8.88 12.63
C ASP A 249 -17.55 9.71 11.33
N PRO A 250 -18.48 10.69 11.25
CA PRO A 250 -18.63 11.56 10.07
C PRO A 250 -17.34 12.28 9.71
N PHE A 251 -16.47 12.56 10.69
CA PHE A 251 -15.18 13.18 10.45
C PHE A 251 -14.23 12.28 9.67
N VAL A 252 -14.11 11.00 10.05
CA VAL A 252 -13.21 10.05 9.36
C VAL A 252 -13.74 9.71 7.97
N ARG A 253 -15.06 9.83 7.75
CA ARG A 253 -15.67 9.64 6.43
C ARG A 253 -15.20 10.65 5.37
N THR A 254 -14.51 11.73 5.74
CA THR A 254 -13.89 12.66 4.79
C THR A 254 -12.45 12.28 4.42
N ALA A 255 -11.90 11.16 4.90
CA ALA A 255 -10.49 10.80 4.72
C ALA A 255 -10.11 10.27 3.32
N GLY A 256 -10.98 10.37 2.32
CA GLY A 256 -10.68 10.03 0.93
C GLY A 256 -10.15 8.59 0.75
N PRO A 257 -9.06 8.38 -0.03
CA PRO A 257 -8.44 7.07 -0.22
C PRO A 257 -8.04 6.32 1.07
N TRP A 258 -7.86 7.02 2.19
CA TRP A 258 -7.56 6.37 3.46
C TRP A 258 -8.78 5.71 4.08
N LEU A 259 -9.98 6.27 3.84
CA LEU A 259 -11.23 5.61 4.18
C LEU A 259 -11.40 4.33 3.34
N THR A 260 -11.01 4.36 2.05
CA THR A 260 -11.07 3.18 1.17
C THR A 260 -10.29 2.03 1.78
N MET A 261 -9.12 2.33 2.33
CA MET A 261 -8.28 1.34 3.02
C MET A 261 -8.95 0.76 4.26
N LEU A 262 -9.58 1.58 5.10
CA LEU A 262 -10.32 1.12 6.29
C LEU A 262 -11.50 0.23 5.92
N VAL A 263 -12.31 0.63 4.93
CA VAL A 263 -13.46 -0.14 4.45
C VAL A 263 -13.01 -1.45 3.80
N LEU A 264 -11.89 -1.45 3.08
CA LEU A 264 -11.30 -2.68 2.53
C LEU A 264 -10.87 -3.65 3.64
N LEU A 265 -10.23 -3.15 4.71
CA LEU A 265 -9.89 -3.97 5.89
C LEU A 265 -11.13 -4.51 6.58
N ASP A 266 -12.20 -3.73 6.66
CA ASP A 266 -13.49 -4.16 7.22
C ASP A 266 -14.13 -5.27 6.38
N GLY A 267 -14.12 -5.13 5.06
CA GLY A 267 -14.61 -6.16 4.14
C GLY A 267 -13.82 -7.46 4.28
N TYR A 268 -12.50 -7.40 4.37
CA TYR A 268 -11.68 -8.59 4.63
C TYR A 268 -11.99 -9.24 5.98
N LEU A 269 -12.22 -8.44 7.03
CA LEU A 269 -12.66 -8.92 8.33
C LEU A 269 -14.04 -9.59 8.24
N ALA A 270 -14.98 -9.04 7.47
CA ALA A 270 -16.30 -9.62 7.24
C ALA A 270 -16.22 -10.97 6.52
N ILE A 271 -15.43 -11.07 5.45
CA ILE A 271 -15.13 -12.33 4.74
C ILE A 271 -14.58 -13.38 5.72
N SER A 272 -13.64 -12.97 6.56
CA SER A 272 -13.01 -13.85 7.55
C SER A 272 -13.96 -14.41 8.60
N SER A 273 -14.95 -13.60 8.98
CA SER A 273 -15.92 -13.91 10.01
C SER A 273 -17.24 -14.45 9.45
N ARG A 274 -17.33 -14.64 8.12
CA ARG A 274 -18.55 -15.06 7.41
C ARG A 274 -19.74 -14.12 7.67
N ASP A 275 -19.47 -12.82 7.78
CA ASP A 275 -20.50 -11.79 7.97
C ASP A 275 -20.90 -11.17 6.61
N GLU A 276 -21.83 -11.84 5.93
CA GLU A 276 -22.32 -11.41 4.61
C GLU A 276 -22.93 -10.01 4.62
N ARG A 277 -23.61 -9.62 5.71
CA ARG A 277 -24.27 -8.30 5.79
C ARG A 277 -23.23 -7.20 5.87
N ARG A 278 -22.20 -7.39 6.71
CA ARG A 278 -21.10 -6.44 6.85
C ARG A 278 -20.27 -6.35 5.57
N LEU A 279 -20.04 -7.47 4.89
CA LEU A 279 -19.38 -7.49 3.59
C LEU A 279 -20.16 -6.70 2.53
N GLN A 280 -21.47 -6.92 2.42
CA GLN A 280 -22.33 -6.18 1.49
C GLN A 280 -22.32 -4.67 1.78
N ALA A 281 -22.35 -4.29 3.07
CA ALA A 281 -22.24 -2.88 3.46
C ALA A 281 -20.88 -2.28 3.06
N ALA A 282 -19.78 -2.99 3.28
CA ALA A 282 -18.44 -2.54 2.90
C ALA A 282 -18.29 -2.38 1.37
N VAL A 283 -18.79 -3.35 0.59
CA VAL A 283 -18.77 -3.29 -0.88
C VAL A 283 -19.58 -2.10 -1.40
N GLU A 284 -20.75 -1.85 -0.81
CA GLU A 284 -21.60 -0.72 -1.18
C GLU A 284 -20.95 0.63 -0.80
N ASP A 285 -20.31 0.72 0.36
CA ASP A 285 -19.57 1.93 0.76
C ASP A 285 -18.40 2.19 -0.19
N LEU A 286 -17.64 1.16 -0.60
CA LEU A 286 -16.58 1.30 -1.62
C LEU A 286 -17.12 1.84 -2.95
N ARG A 287 -18.28 1.37 -3.40
CA ARG A 287 -18.91 1.88 -4.64
C ARG A 287 -19.33 3.34 -4.53
N ARG A 288 -19.89 3.75 -3.39
CA ARG A 288 -20.22 5.16 -3.12
C ARG A 288 -19.00 6.07 -3.15
N MET A 289 -17.84 5.52 -2.81
CA MET A 289 -16.55 6.19 -2.81
C MET A 289 -15.81 6.09 -4.15
N ASP A 290 -16.44 5.56 -5.20
CA ASP A 290 -15.82 5.34 -6.52
C ASP A 290 -14.57 4.41 -6.46
N ALA A 291 -14.53 3.52 -5.47
CA ALA A 291 -13.46 2.54 -5.24
C ALA A 291 -13.83 1.17 -5.82
N GLU A 292 -14.13 1.15 -7.12
CA GLU A 292 -14.69 -0.04 -7.78
C GLU A 292 -13.67 -1.19 -7.89
N ALA A 293 -12.37 -0.90 -7.96
CA ALA A 293 -11.34 -1.94 -7.96
C ALA A 293 -11.32 -2.71 -6.63
N GLU A 294 -11.45 -1.99 -5.51
CA GLU A 294 -11.50 -2.56 -4.17
C GLU A 294 -12.78 -3.36 -3.93
N ALA A 295 -13.93 -2.83 -4.37
CA ALA A 295 -15.21 -3.52 -4.28
C ALA A 295 -15.16 -4.88 -5.01
N ARG A 296 -14.63 -4.88 -6.25
CA ARG A 296 -14.47 -6.11 -7.05
C ARG A 296 -13.49 -7.10 -6.43
N LEU A 297 -12.42 -6.61 -5.83
CA LEU A 297 -11.46 -7.47 -5.13
C LEU A 297 -12.11 -8.18 -3.94
N LEU A 298 -12.93 -7.50 -3.15
CA LEU A 298 -13.67 -8.12 -2.03
C LEU A 298 -14.68 -9.17 -2.51
N GLU A 299 -15.51 -8.85 -3.50
CA GLU A 299 -16.49 -9.80 -4.06
C GLU A 299 -15.81 -11.03 -4.64
N ALA A 300 -14.72 -10.85 -5.40
CA ALA A 300 -13.96 -11.96 -5.95
C ALA A 300 -13.29 -12.80 -4.86
N THR A 301 -12.82 -12.16 -3.79
CA THR A 301 -12.27 -12.83 -2.61
C THR A 301 -13.35 -13.76 -2.03
N GLU A 302 -14.52 -13.25 -1.68
CA GLU A 302 -15.64 -14.09 -1.20
C GLU A 302 -15.95 -15.28 -2.13
N LEU A 303 -16.09 -15.03 -3.44
CA LEU A 303 -16.36 -16.06 -4.44
C LEU A 303 -15.26 -17.15 -4.50
N VAL A 304 -13.99 -16.77 -4.34
CA VAL A 304 -12.88 -17.73 -4.29
C VAL A 304 -12.95 -18.61 -3.04
N GLN A 305 -13.36 -18.05 -1.90
CA GLN A 305 -13.60 -18.81 -0.66
C GLN A 305 -14.77 -19.79 -0.80
N ASP A 306 -15.76 -19.46 -1.63
CA ASP A 306 -16.88 -20.35 -1.95
C ASP A 306 -16.61 -21.26 -3.16
N ARG A 307 -15.37 -21.24 -3.69
CA ARG A 307 -14.91 -22.02 -4.85
C ARG A 307 -15.66 -21.71 -6.16
N GLU A 308 -16.27 -20.53 -6.25
CA GLU A 308 -16.94 -20.01 -7.45
C GLU A 308 -15.94 -19.32 -8.40
N TYR A 309 -14.92 -20.06 -8.81
CA TYR A 309 -13.77 -19.56 -9.59
C TYR A 309 -14.14 -18.80 -10.88
N PRO A 310 -15.07 -19.27 -11.74
CA PRO A 310 -15.43 -18.54 -12.95
C PRO A 310 -16.04 -17.16 -12.66
N ARG A 311 -16.92 -17.06 -11.66
CA ARG A 311 -17.53 -15.79 -11.24
C ARG A 311 -16.50 -14.84 -10.62
N ALA A 312 -15.53 -15.38 -9.88
CA ALA A 312 -14.42 -14.58 -9.36
C ALA A 312 -13.62 -13.94 -10.50
N LEU A 313 -13.32 -14.69 -11.58
CA LEU A 313 -12.63 -14.15 -12.76
C LEU A 313 -13.46 -13.08 -13.48
N GLU A 314 -14.78 -13.25 -13.59
CA GLU A 314 -15.68 -12.23 -14.15
C GLU A 314 -15.62 -10.92 -13.35
N ARG A 315 -15.49 -10.99 -12.03
CA ARG A 315 -15.35 -9.80 -11.16
C ARG A 315 -13.98 -9.13 -11.29
N LEU A 316 -12.90 -9.91 -11.37
CA LEU A 316 -11.54 -9.37 -11.41
C LEU A 316 -11.10 -8.89 -12.80
N GLY A 317 -11.63 -9.48 -13.87
CA GLY A 317 -11.25 -9.17 -15.27
C GLY A 317 -11.23 -7.69 -15.62
N PRO A 318 -12.27 -6.89 -15.27
CA PRO A 318 -12.29 -5.45 -15.53
C PRO A 318 -11.14 -4.68 -14.85
N VAL A 319 -10.71 -5.09 -13.66
CA VAL A 319 -9.65 -4.40 -12.90
C VAL A 319 -8.31 -4.51 -13.64
N THR A 320 -7.96 -5.71 -14.12
CA THR A 320 -6.71 -5.92 -14.86
C THR A 320 -6.77 -5.45 -16.30
N ALA A 321 -7.91 -5.60 -16.98
CA ALA A 321 -8.07 -5.19 -18.37
C ALA A 321 -8.11 -3.65 -18.55
N ALA A 322 -8.79 -2.94 -17.66
CA ALA A 322 -8.97 -1.49 -17.75
C ALA A 322 -7.98 -0.69 -16.90
N GLN A 323 -7.14 -1.35 -16.09
CA GLN A 323 -6.27 -0.72 -15.10
C GLN A 323 -7.03 0.33 -14.27
N ILE A 324 -8.15 -0.11 -13.69
CA ILE A 324 -8.99 0.77 -12.86
C ILE A 324 -8.11 1.35 -11.74
N PRO A 325 -8.12 2.67 -11.52
CA PRO A 325 -7.36 3.27 -10.45
C PRO A 325 -7.70 2.65 -9.09
N SER A 326 -6.69 2.41 -8.27
CA SER A 326 -6.83 1.63 -7.04
C SER A 326 -5.74 1.98 -6.03
N ILE A 327 -5.99 1.74 -4.75
CA ILE A 327 -4.96 1.92 -3.71
C ILE A 327 -3.84 0.88 -3.84
N THR A 328 -2.68 1.21 -3.27
CA THR A 328 -1.39 0.48 -3.29
C THR A 328 -1.41 -1.04 -3.52
N LEU A 329 -2.24 -1.79 -2.79
CA LEU A 329 -2.20 -3.25 -2.82
C LEU A 329 -3.24 -3.87 -3.76
N THR A 330 -4.28 -3.13 -4.13
CA THR A 330 -5.47 -3.68 -4.80
C THR A 330 -5.15 -4.32 -6.15
N TYR A 331 -4.47 -3.59 -7.03
CA TYR A 331 -4.14 -4.09 -8.36
C TYR A 331 -3.18 -5.30 -8.32
N PRO A 332 -2.04 -5.25 -7.60
CA PRO A 332 -1.18 -6.42 -7.44
C PRO A 332 -1.90 -7.62 -6.80
N SER A 333 -2.73 -7.40 -5.77
CA SER A 333 -3.55 -8.46 -5.16
C SER A 333 -4.54 -9.06 -6.14
N THR A 334 -5.13 -8.25 -7.02
CA THR A 334 -6.01 -8.74 -8.07
C THR A 334 -5.27 -9.66 -9.05
N CYS A 335 -4.09 -9.25 -9.53
CA CYS A 335 -3.27 -10.09 -10.41
C CYS A 335 -2.90 -11.42 -9.75
N VAL A 336 -2.46 -11.38 -8.49
CA VAL A 336 -2.10 -12.60 -7.74
C VAL A 336 -3.31 -13.50 -7.52
N LEU A 337 -4.47 -12.95 -7.12
CA LEU A 337 -5.68 -13.73 -6.91
C LEU A 337 -6.17 -14.37 -8.22
N GLN A 338 -6.18 -13.63 -9.34
CA GLN A 338 -6.51 -14.21 -10.65
C GLN A 338 -5.53 -15.32 -11.03
N ALA A 339 -4.22 -15.16 -10.77
CA ALA A 339 -3.23 -16.19 -11.05
C ALA A 339 -3.50 -17.49 -10.28
N VAL A 340 -3.84 -17.37 -8.98
CA VAL A 340 -4.25 -18.52 -8.15
C VAL A 340 -5.51 -19.17 -8.72
N VAL A 341 -6.51 -18.39 -9.13
CA VAL A 341 -7.77 -18.92 -9.67
C VAL A 341 -7.57 -19.63 -11.01
N HIS A 342 -6.79 -19.06 -11.94
CA HIS A 342 -6.45 -19.71 -13.21
C HIS A 342 -5.68 -21.02 -12.99
N HIS A 343 -4.74 -21.06 -12.04
CA HIS A 343 -4.05 -22.29 -11.68
C HIS A 343 -5.01 -23.37 -11.18
N ARG A 344 -5.97 -23.02 -10.31
CA ARG A 344 -7.01 -23.96 -9.82
C ARG A 344 -7.94 -24.47 -10.91
N LEU A 345 -8.16 -23.69 -11.97
CA LEU A 345 -8.93 -24.08 -13.14
C LEU A 345 -8.13 -24.88 -14.19
N GLY A 346 -6.84 -25.12 -13.96
CA GLY A 346 -5.97 -25.84 -14.90
C GLY A 346 -5.53 -25.01 -16.10
N ASP A 347 -5.47 -23.68 -15.98
CA ASP A 347 -4.96 -22.76 -17.00
C ASP A 347 -3.59 -22.19 -16.57
N PRO A 348 -2.49 -22.96 -16.76
CA PRO A 348 -1.17 -22.55 -16.33
C PRO A 348 -0.67 -21.32 -17.10
N ASP A 349 -1.03 -21.14 -18.37
CA ASP A 349 -0.55 -20.03 -19.18
C ASP A 349 -1.07 -18.69 -18.65
N ALA A 350 -2.37 -18.60 -18.34
CA ALA A 350 -2.91 -17.40 -17.72
C ALA A 350 -2.34 -17.16 -16.32
N ALA A 351 -2.18 -18.21 -15.52
CA ALA A 351 -1.61 -18.11 -14.17
C ALA A 351 -0.17 -17.56 -14.19
N HIS A 352 0.70 -18.08 -15.07
CA HIS A 352 2.07 -17.61 -15.18
C HIS A 352 2.16 -16.18 -15.75
N ARG A 353 1.30 -15.80 -16.70
CA ARG A 353 1.25 -14.42 -17.20
C ARG A 353 0.89 -13.43 -16.09
N LEU A 354 -0.13 -13.74 -15.29
CA LEU A 354 -0.62 -12.86 -14.23
C LEU A 354 0.37 -12.75 -13.05
N ILE A 355 1.02 -13.85 -12.65
CA ILE A 355 2.04 -13.79 -11.60
C ILE A 355 3.29 -13.03 -12.07
N ALA A 356 3.68 -13.17 -13.34
CA ALA A 356 4.77 -12.41 -13.94
C ALA A 356 4.45 -10.91 -14.00
N GLN A 357 3.21 -10.56 -14.34
CA GLN A 357 2.74 -9.17 -14.31
C GLN A 357 2.81 -8.60 -12.89
N ALA A 358 2.28 -9.31 -11.88
CA ALA A 358 2.37 -8.88 -10.49
C ALA A 358 3.83 -8.69 -10.03
N LEU A 359 4.75 -9.56 -10.44
CA LEU A 359 6.18 -9.41 -10.13
C LEU A 359 6.78 -8.17 -10.76
N ALA A 360 6.50 -7.92 -12.04
CA ALA A 360 7.03 -6.74 -12.75
C ALA A 360 6.55 -5.43 -12.12
N ASP A 361 5.27 -5.36 -11.72
CA ASP A 361 4.68 -4.17 -11.12
C ASP A 361 5.18 -3.93 -9.69
N THR A 362 5.44 -5.01 -8.95
CA THR A 362 5.94 -4.92 -7.58
C THR A 362 7.45 -4.72 -7.46
N GLN A 363 8.22 -5.06 -8.50
CA GLN A 363 9.69 -4.94 -8.50
C GLN A 363 10.16 -3.51 -8.23
N ARG A 364 9.48 -2.50 -8.77
CA ARG A 364 9.85 -1.09 -8.58
C ARG A 364 9.37 -0.52 -7.25
N THR A 365 8.29 -1.08 -6.71
CA THR A 365 7.61 -0.58 -5.52
C THR A 365 8.07 -1.26 -4.24
N GLY A 366 8.71 -2.44 -4.34
CA GLY A 366 9.16 -3.22 -3.18
C GLY A 366 8.01 -3.87 -2.41
N VAL A 367 6.82 -3.98 -3.02
CA VAL A 367 5.62 -4.48 -2.35
C VAL A 367 5.56 -6.02 -2.43
N LEU A 368 5.62 -6.68 -1.27
CA LEU A 368 5.63 -8.14 -1.14
C LEU A 368 4.30 -8.72 -0.65
N ARG A 369 3.51 -7.92 0.05
CA ARG A 369 2.29 -8.37 0.74
C ARG A 369 1.24 -9.08 -0.16
N PRO A 370 0.99 -8.68 -1.42
CA PRO A 370 0.07 -9.38 -2.31
C PRO A 370 0.39 -10.86 -2.51
N PHE A 371 1.67 -11.25 -2.44
CA PHE A 371 2.10 -12.64 -2.62
C PHE A 371 1.95 -13.49 -1.36
N THR A 372 1.67 -12.89 -0.20
CA THR A 372 1.65 -13.61 1.09
C THR A 372 0.27 -13.73 1.71
N ILE A 373 -0.72 -12.97 1.23
CA ILE A 373 -2.11 -12.99 1.71
C ILE A 373 -2.93 -14.10 1.05
N HIS A 374 -2.80 -14.28 -0.27
CA HIS A 374 -3.49 -15.33 -1.01
C HIS A 374 -2.77 -16.68 -0.83
N ASP A 375 -3.24 -17.75 -1.49
CA ASP A 375 -2.69 -19.12 -1.35
C ASP A 375 -1.16 -19.19 -1.55
N PRO A 376 -0.35 -19.21 -0.48
CA PRO A 376 1.10 -19.09 -0.61
C PRO A 376 1.72 -20.35 -1.23
N ALA A 377 1.04 -21.50 -1.15
CA ALA A 377 1.54 -22.75 -1.74
C ALA A 377 1.44 -22.70 -3.27
N VAL A 378 0.27 -22.31 -3.80
CA VAL A 378 0.08 -22.11 -5.25
C VAL A 378 1.01 -21.02 -5.77
N ILE A 379 1.12 -19.91 -5.05
CA ILE A 379 2.03 -18.81 -5.43
C ILE A 379 3.48 -19.32 -5.47
N ARG A 380 3.91 -20.09 -4.46
CA ARG A 380 5.26 -20.65 -4.41
C ARG A 380 5.56 -21.58 -5.59
N GLU A 381 4.58 -22.37 -6.00
CA GLU A 381 4.67 -23.27 -7.17
C GLU A 381 4.79 -22.46 -8.47
N LEU A 382 3.88 -21.50 -8.70
CA LEU A 382 3.89 -20.63 -9.88
C LEU A 382 5.22 -19.87 -10.01
N LEU A 383 5.76 -19.35 -8.91
CA LEU A 383 7.06 -18.67 -8.88
C LEU A 383 8.23 -19.61 -9.15
N SER A 384 8.11 -20.90 -8.83
CA SER A 384 9.18 -21.89 -9.04
C SER A 384 9.38 -22.26 -10.51
N HIS A 385 8.31 -22.15 -11.30
CA HIS A 385 8.31 -22.42 -12.73
C HIS A 385 8.56 -21.17 -13.58
N LEU A 386 8.60 -19.99 -12.97
CA LEU A 386 8.84 -18.74 -13.67
C LEU A 386 10.33 -18.55 -13.98
N VAL A 387 10.68 -18.70 -15.26
CA VAL A 387 12.04 -18.44 -15.77
C VAL A 387 12.12 -17.01 -16.30
N THR A 388 13.18 -16.28 -15.94
CA THR A 388 13.47 -14.93 -16.44
C THR A 388 14.95 -14.79 -16.75
N ASP A 389 15.27 -14.18 -17.90
CA ASP A 389 16.65 -13.86 -18.29
C ASP A 389 17.15 -12.54 -17.66
N ASN A 390 16.25 -11.76 -17.04
CA ASN A 390 16.59 -10.49 -16.40
C ASN A 390 17.09 -10.72 -14.96
N PRO A 391 18.36 -10.40 -14.63
CA PRO A 391 18.91 -10.60 -13.29
C PRO A 391 18.20 -9.80 -12.19
N ALA A 392 17.67 -8.62 -12.49
CA ALA A 392 16.95 -7.81 -11.51
C ALA A 392 15.59 -8.43 -11.15
N THR A 393 14.89 -8.97 -12.15
CA THR A 393 13.63 -9.69 -11.94
C THR A 393 13.86 -11.02 -11.24
N GLU A 394 14.96 -11.72 -11.55
CA GLU A 394 15.40 -12.92 -10.84
C GLU A 394 15.64 -12.65 -9.34
N ALA A 395 16.39 -11.58 -9.03
CA ALA A 395 16.63 -11.17 -7.65
C ALA A 395 15.32 -10.84 -6.92
N TRP A 396 14.43 -10.07 -7.56
CA TRP A 396 13.11 -9.76 -6.98
C TRP A 396 12.26 -11.02 -6.77
N ARG A 397 12.22 -11.94 -7.73
CA ARG A 397 11.52 -13.22 -7.59
C ARG A 397 12.06 -14.01 -6.40
N ALA A 398 13.38 -14.05 -6.20
CA ALA A 398 13.99 -14.72 -5.06
C ALA A 398 13.57 -14.09 -3.71
N GLU A 399 13.48 -12.76 -3.64
CA GLU A 399 12.97 -12.06 -2.46
C GLU A 399 11.50 -12.38 -2.17
N VAL A 400 10.66 -12.39 -3.22
CA VAL A 400 9.24 -12.77 -3.13
C VAL A 400 9.09 -14.21 -2.65
N VAL A 401 9.84 -15.15 -3.24
CA VAL A 401 9.87 -16.55 -2.81
C VAL A 401 10.26 -16.67 -1.33
N ALA A 402 11.29 -15.95 -0.89
CA ALA A 402 11.71 -15.96 0.51
C ALA A 402 10.63 -15.38 1.45
N ALA A 403 9.86 -14.38 1.00
CA ALA A 403 8.72 -13.84 1.74
C ALA A 403 7.57 -14.86 1.85
N VAL A 404 7.21 -15.51 0.75
CA VAL A 404 6.21 -16.59 0.68
C VAL A 404 6.60 -17.76 1.58
N ASP A 405 7.85 -18.21 1.50
CA ASP A 405 8.40 -19.28 2.32
C ASP A 405 8.34 -18.94 3.83
N ARG A 406 8.64 -17.69 4.21
CA ARG A 406 8.47 -17.22 5.60
C ARG A 406 7.01 -17.23 6.02
N ALA A 407 6.11 -16.79 5.14
CA ALA A 407 4.69 -16.77 5.37
C ALA A 407 4.15 -18.20 5.59
N MET A 408 4.57 -19.19 4.79
CA MET A 408 4.19 -20.60 4.96
C MET A 408 4.65 -21.22 6.29
N ARG A 409 5.79 -20.77 6.84
CA ARG A 409 6.35 -21.26 8.11
C ARG A 409 5.73 -20.62 9.35
N SER A 410 5.14 -19.43 9.24
CA SER A 410 4.61 -18.70 10.39
C SER A 410 3.31 -19.35 10.92
N PRO A 411 3.24 -19.71 12.22
CA PRO A 411 2.00 -20.20 12.85
C PRO A 411 0.88 -19.15 12.83
N ALA A 412 1.22 -17.86 12.96
CA ALA A 412 0.25 -16.76 12.86
C ALA A 412 -0.41 -16.73 11.47
N ASN A 413 0.32 -17.13 10.43
CA ASN A 413 -0.19 -17.21 9.06
C ASN A 413 -1.07 -18.45 8.78
N ARG A 414 -1.25 -19.31 9.81
CA ARG A 414 -2.29 -20.36 9.86
C ARG A 414 -3.57 -19.87 10.55
N THR A 415 -3.51 -18.72 11.25
CA THR A 415 -4.56 -18.24 12.16
C THR A 415 -5.12 -16.87 11.78
N THR A 416 -4.45 -16.10 10.92
CA THR A 416 -4.99 -14.82 10.44
C THR A 416 -6.16 -15.08 9.48
N SER A 417 -7.34 -14.82 10.02
CA SER A 417 -8.68 -14.98 9.45
C SER A 417 -8.87 -14.24 8.11
N ILE A 418 -8.05 -13.25 7.76
CA ILE A 418 -8.06 -12.58 6.43
C ILE A 418 -7.40 -13.43 5.31
N ARG A 419 -7.04 -14.69 5.58
CA ARG A 419 -6.91 -15.65 4.50
C ARG A 419 -8.30 -16.09 4.07
N LEU A 420 -8.57 -15.98 2.77
CA LEU A 420 -9.51 -16.88 2.11
C LEU A 420 -9.28 -18.29 2.65
N PRO A 421 -10.27 -18.91 3.32
CA PRO A 421 -10.27 -20.33 3.64
C PRO A 421 -10.36 -21.14 2.35
N LEU A 422 -9.32 -21.08 1.53
CA LEU A 422 -9.01 -22.10 0.56
C LEU A 422 -8.54 -23.28 1.39
N GLU A 423 -9.51 -24.06 1.85
CA GLU A 423 -9.25 -25.24 2.67
C GLU A 423 -8.11 -26.06 2.08
N GLN A 424 -7.24 -26.49 2.99
CA GLN A 424 -6.30 -27.55 2.79
C GLN A 424 -7.05 -28.82 2.37
N THR A 425 -7.13 -29.11 1.06
CA THR A 425 -6.86 -30.49 0.64
C THR A 425 -5.36 -30.70 0.75
N ALA A 426 -4.86 -30.72 2.00
CA ALA A 426 -3.67 -31.45 2.33
C ALA A 426 -4.07 -32.94 2.35
N VAL A 427 -4.24 -33.51 1.16
CA VAL A 427 -3.53 -34.77 0.96
C VAL A 427 -2.08 -34.34 1.07
N ALA A 428 -1.38 -34.81 2.10
CA ALA A 428 0.03 -34.51 2.29
C ALA A 428 0.81 -35.05 1.07
N VAL A 429 0.88 -34.27 0.00
CA VAL A 429 1.89 -34.44 -1.03
C VAL A 429 3.13 -33.83 -0.40
N GLU A 430 3.91 -34.67 0.27
CA GLU A 430 5.27 -34.33 0.64
C GLU A 430 5.95 -33.73 -0.61
N ALA A 431 6.65 -32.60 -0.49
CA ALA A 431 7.38 -32.06 -1.62
C ALA A 431 8.33 -33.15 -2.15
N SER A 432 8.14 -33.57 -3.41
CA SER A 432 8.90 -34.68 -3.96
C SER A 432 10.40 -34.36 -3.91
N PRO A 433 11.24 -35.23 -3.33
CA PRO A 433 12.70 -35.07 -3.37
C PRO A 433 13.28 -35.32 -4.77
N LEU A 434 12.43 -35.75 -5.72
CA LEU A 434 12.78 -36.07 -7.09
C LEU A 434 12.73 -34.81 -7.97
N THR A 435 13.65 -34.72 -8.92
CA THR A 435 13.52 -33.72 -10.00
C THR A 435 12.44 -34.15 -10.98
N THR A 436 11.91 -33.23 -11.79
CA THR A 436 10.93 -33.53 -12.85
C THR A 436 11.37 -34.71 -13.73
N ARG A 437 12.66 -34.74 -14.08
CA ARG A 437 13.22 -35.80 -14.91
C ARG A 437 13.31 -37.14 -14.20
N GLU A 438 13.52 -37.13 -12.89
CA GLU A 438 13.52 -38.34 -12.05
C GLU A 438 12.10 -38.89 -11.85
N SER A 439 11.10 -38.03 -11.69
CA SER A 439 9.68 -38.42 -11.64
C SER A 439 9.21 -39.02 -12.97
N GLU A 440 9.60 -38.44 -14.10
CA GLU A 440 9.27 -38.96 -15.43
C GLU A 440 9.87 -40.36 -15.67
N VAL A 441 11.13 -40.58 -15.24
CA VAL A 441 11.76 -41.91 -15.27
C VAL A 441 11.00 -42.91 -14.42
N LEU A 442 10.55 -42.54 -13.21
CA LEU A 442 9.77 -43.44 -12.35
C LEU A 442 8.36 -43.71 -12.90
N THR A 443 7.71 -42.72 -13.52
CA THR A 443 6.37 -42.87 -14.12
C THR A 443 6.41 -43.88 -15.26
N LEU A 444 7.37 -43.74 -16.18
CA LEU A 444 7.55 -44.68 -17.27
C LEU A 444 7.93 -46.09 -16.76
N LEU A 445 8.70 -46.17 -15.68
CA LEU A 445 9.05 -47.44 -15.05
C LEU A 445 7.83 -48.10 -14.37
N ALA A 446 6.92 -47.32 -13.79
CA ALA A 446 5.65 -47.80 -13.24
C ALA A 446 4.75 -48.41 -14.32
N GLN A 447 4.74 -47.80 -15.51
CA GLN A 447 4.03 -48.28 -16.71
C GLN A 447 4.68 -49.51 -17.37
N GLY A 448 5.74 -50.06 -16.77
CA GLY A 448 6.39 -51.30 -17.23
C GLY A 448 7.46 -51.11 -18.31
N ALA A 449 7.91 -49.88 -18.58
CA ALA A 449 9.02 -49.64 -19.51
C ALA A 449 10.33 -50.22 -18.99
N ASP A 450 11.10 -50.89 -19.85
CA ASP A 450 12.45 -51.33 -19.51
C ASP A 450 13.50 -50.20 -19.68
N GLN A 451 14.77 -50.46 -19.37
CA GLN A 451 15.82 -49.43 -19.48
C GLN A 451 16.10 -48.97 -20.93
N ASN A 452 15.84 -49.83 -21.93
CA ASN A 452 15.99 -49.48 -23.33
C ASN A 452 14.80 -48.63 -23.81
N ASP A 453 13.58 -48.98 -23.37
CA ASP A 453 12.38 -48.19 -23.63
C ASP A 453 12.47 -46.80 -23.00
N LEU A 454 12.96 -46.73 -21.75
CA LEU A 454 13.23 -45.47 -21.06
C LEU A 454 14.24 -44.62 -21.84
N ALA A 455 15.35 -45.21 -22.28
CA ALA A 455 16.37 -44.53 -23.05
C ALA A 455 15.80 -43.96 -24.37
N ALA A 456 14.98 -44.74 -25.07
CA ALA A 456 14.33 -44.34 -26.31
C ALA A 456 13.30 -43.20 -26.10
N LYS A 457 12.38 -43.36 -25.13
CA LYS A 457 11.33 -42.38 -24.83
C LYS A 457 11.89 -41.05 -24.30
N LEU A 458 12.99 -41.12 -23.56
CA LEU A 458 13.64 -39.97 -22.95
C LEU A 458 14.77 -39.39 -23.83
N PHE A 459 15.04 -39.96 -25.01
CA PHE A 459 16.13 -39.52 -25.90
C PHE A 459 17.50 -39.42 -25.20
N VAL A 460 17.84 -40.40 -24.35
CA VAL A 460 19.12 -40.47 -23.62
C VAL A 460 19.76 -41.85 -23.73
N SER A 461 21.03 -41.98 -23.36
CA SER A 461 21.69 -43.30 -23.32
C SER A 461 21.15 -44.16 -22.18
N VAL A 462 21.18 -45.49 -22.35
CA VAL A 462 20.86 -46.47 -21.27
C VAL A 462 21.74 -46.24 -20.02
N THR A 463 22.99 -45.81 -20.22
CA THR A 463 23.90 -45.44 -19.12
C THR A 463 23.37 -44.22 -18.34
N THR A 464 22.80 -43.24 -19.02
CA THR A 464 22.16 -42.07 -18.39
C THR A 464 20.92 -42.49 -17.58
N VAL A 465 20.10 -43.39 -18.11
CA VAL A 465 18.95 -43.98 -17.38
C VAL A 465 19.41 -44.67 -16.09
N LYS A 466 20.48 -45.47 -16.15
CA LYS A 466 21.06 -46.11 -14.95
C LYS A 466 21.53 -45.09 -13.90
N THR A 467 22.08 -43.97 -14.34
CA THR A 467 22.48 -42.87 -13.45
C THR A 467 21.28 -42.21 -12.77
N HIS A 468 20.19 -41.94 -13.52
CA HIS A 468 18.95 -41.43 -12.95
C HIS A 468 18.36 -42.40 -11.92
N LEU A 469 18.26 -43.70 -12.25
CA LEU A 469 17.77 -44.72 -11.31
C LEU A 469 18.64 -44.83 -10.05
N ARG A 470 19.95 -44.61 -10.14
CA ARG A 470 20.84 -44.55 -8.97
C ARG A 470 20.59 -43.31 -8.11
N SER A 471 20.41 -42.15 -8.73
CA SER A 471 20.09 -40.90 -8.03
C SER A 471 18.76 -40.99 -7.30
N ILE A 472 17.72 -41.50 -7.97
CA ILE A 472 16.39 -41.75 -7.40
C ILE A 472 16.48 -42.64 -6.17
N ARG A 473 17.12 -43.81 -6.30
CA ARG A 473 17.31 -44.76 -5.19
C ARG A 473 18.02 -44.15 -4.00
N ARG A 474 19.06 -43.34 -4.24
CA ARG A 474 19.78 -42.60 -3.19
C ARG A 474 18.90 -41.54 -2.52
N LYS A 475 18.09 -40.82 -3.29
CA LYS A 475 17.19 -39.77 -2.78
C LYS A 475 16.03 -40.34 -1.96
N LEU A 476 15.56 -41.53 -2.30
CA LEU A 476 14.46 -42.21 -1.62
C LEU A 476 14.91 -43.25 -0.60
N ASP A 477 16.22 -43.38 -0.37
CA ASP A 477 16.85 -44.34 0.54
C ASP A 477 16.38 -45.80 0.34
N VAL A 478 16.36 -46.26 -0.92
CA VAL A 478 15.92 -47.62 -1.28
C VAL A 478 16.90 -48.33 -2.21
N GLU A 479 17.00 -49.65 -2.10
CA GLU A 479 17.92 -50.45 -2.90
C GLU A 479 17.36 -50.87 -4.26
N ARG A 480 16.03 -51.02 -4.39
CA ARG A 480 15.38 -51.49 -5.61
C ARG A 480 14.51 -50.40 -6.24
N SER A 481 14.55 -50.30 -7.57
CA SER A 481 13.77 -49.30 -8.29
C SER A 481 12.25 -49.53 -8.19
N ARG A 482 11.80 -50.77 -7.93
CA ARG A 482 10.37 -51.06 -7.68
C ARG A 482 9.90 -50.48 -6.35
N ASP A 483 10.76 -50.44 -5.33
CA ASP A 483 10.45 -49.80 -4.05
C ASP A 483 10.36 -48.28 -4.21
N ALA A 484 11.23 -47.69 -5.04
CA ALA A 484 11.16 -46.28 -5.40
C ALA A 484 9.84 -45.91 -6.10
N VAL A 485 9.37 -46.73 -7.05
CA VAL A 485 8.06 -46.54 -7.71
C VAL A 485 6.93 -46.58 -6.69
N ARG A 486 6.91 -47.59 -5.82
CA ARG A 486 5.86 -47.76 -4.80
C ARG A 486 5.79 -46.57 -3.83
N ILE A 487 6.95 -46.09 -3.36
CA ILE A 487 7.02 -44.90 -2.50
C ILE A 487 6.49 -43.68 -3.24
N ALA A 488 6.96 -43.44 -4.47
CA ALA A 488 6.55 -42.30 -5.26
C ALA A 488 5.05 -42.31 -5.62
N GLN A 489 4.46 -43.48 -5.90
CA GLN A 489 3.00 -43.61 -6.10
C GLN A 489 2.24 -43.36 -4.79
N SER A 490 2.68 -43.95 -3.67
CA SER A 490 2.02 -43.78 -2.38
C SER A 490 2.08 -42.35 -1.83
N ALA A 491 3.11 -41.59 -2.21
CA ALA A 491 3.29 -40.19 -1.85
C ALA A 491 2.68 -39.20 -2.87
N GLY A 492 2.09 -39.69 -3.96
CA GLY A 492 1.48 -38.86 -5.01
C GLY A 492 2.48 -38.09 -5.88
N TRP A 493 3.73 -38.54 -5.98
CA TRP A 493 4.79 -37.88 -6.77
C TRP A 493 4.81 -38.29 -8.25
N ILE A 494 4.17 -39.42 -8.57
CA ILE A 494 4.00 -39.94 -9.92
C ILE A 494 2.59 -40.51 -10.06
N GLU A 495 2.03 -40.42 -11.27
CA GLU A 495 0.70 -40.95 -11.59
C GLU A 495 0.73 -42.49 -11.72
N GLU A 496 -0.44 -43.13 -11.54
CA GLU A 496 -0.60 -44.59 -11.50
C GLU A 496 -0.41 -45.28 -12.85
#